data_AF-A0A0A2WWZ0-F1
#
_entry.id   AF-A0A0A2WWZ0-F1
#
_cell.length_a   1.000
_cell.length_b   1.000
_cell.length_c   1.000
_cell.angle_alpha   90.00
_cell.angle_beta   90.00
_cell.angle_gamma   90.00
#
_symmetry.space_group_name_H-M   'P 1'
#
loop_
_entity.id
_entity.type
_entity.pdbx_description
1 polymer ?
#
loop_
_entity_poly.entity_id
_entity_poly.type
_entity_poly.pdbx_seq_one_letter_code
_entity_poly.pdbx_strand_id
1 'polypeptide(L)'
;MGALYRRVRPLTFQEVVGQEHVKEPLERAIREGLLAQAYLFSGPRGVGKTTTARLLAMGVGCTGKEKPCGVCEHCLMVREGRHPDVLEIDAASHNSVEDVRELQERLLLSPLMAPKKVFILDEAHMLSKSAFNALLKTLEEPPAHVLFIFATTEPERMPPTILSRTQHFRFRRLSEEEIARKLRRILQEMGREATEEALLLVARLADGAMRDAESLLDRLLLLEGPLTRERVEEAFGLPPKDALFQVARLLAPGPGEREVQEALELARGLYARGFAAKSLISALLEVLREDLLARRLGLSLPELIRGMEALDEVLVEMNRRPDLMGLELALLKLYAAWRPTSEGARLEAPPPPRPQAAPAPPPSGEAPGEPSQGLEARWRDFLQALKPTLRAFLREGRPRLEGDALLIAFPKGKAFHYQKALEKRADYADLALRLFGVKEVEPVLEAASPQGKPGAAFPSGEEVGEKKTPDSPLPRSVGEEGSGPPAEAGPAWDAPASEPPEAAAFPPTEPRAAPSEEDPEGPAYSDPLDEPRLRRLMRLFGARLVQIKPPEEARASEPMSEDEIGGNGI
;
A
#
# COMPACT_ATOMS: atom_id res chain seq x y z
N MET A 1 -9.47 10.39 -33.37
CA MET A 1 -10.26 10.68 -32.16
C MET A 1 -9.35 10.56 -30.95
N GLY A 2 -9.38 11.52 -30.02
CA GLY A 2 -8.61 11.41 -28.78
C GLY A 2 -9.11 10.29 -27.87
N ALA A 3 -8.25 9.82 -26.95
CA ALA A 3 -8.59 8.74 -26.02
C ALA A 3 -9.89 9.02 -25.23
N LEU A 4 -10.72 8.00 -25.02
CA LEU A 4 -12.04 8.14 -24.38
C LEU A 4 -11.96 8.87 -23.03
N TYR A 5 -11.02 8.49 -22.17
CA TYR A 5 -10.86 9.08 -20.82
C TYR A 5 -10.62 10.59 -20.80
N ARG A 6 -10.18 11.18 -21.93
CA ARG A 6 -10.07 12.64 -22.07
C ARG A 6 -11.40 13.28 -22.48
N ARG A 7 -12.17 12.60 -23.32
CA ARG A 7 -13.46 13.06 -23.85
C ARG A 7 -14.56 13.02 -22.80
N VAL A 8 -14.59 11.97 -21.98
CA VAL A 8 -15.61 11.75 -20.92
C VAL A 8 -15.16 12.25 -19.55
N ARG A 9 -14.15 13.12 -19.51
CA ARG A 9 -13.65 13.70 -18.27
C ARG A 9 -14.76 14.59 -17.66
N PRO A 10 -15.11 14.40 -16.37
CA PRO A 10 -16.11 15.21 -15.68
C PRO A 10 -15.88 16.72 -15.83
N LEU A 11 -16.94 17.45 -16.14
CA LEU A 11 -16.97 18.92 -16.21
C LEU A 11 -17.58 19.56 -14.96
N THR A 12 -18.35 18.78 -14.21
CA THR A 12 -18.99 19.16 -12.95
C THR A 12 -18.63 18.17 -11.85
N PHE A 13 -18.75 18.57 -10.58
CA PHE A 13 -18.56 17.65 -9.45
C PHE A 13 -19.61 16.52 -9.46
N GLN A 14 -20.83 16.79 -9.92
CA GLN A 14 -21.89 15.78 -10.02
C GLN A 14 -21.55 14.63 -10.99
N GLU A 15 -20.76 14.90 -12.03
CA GLU A 15 -20.28 13.88 -12.98
C GLU A 15 -19.13 13.02 -12.40
N VAL A 16 -18.51 13.44 -11.30
CA VAL A 16 -17.52 12.63 -10.59
C VAL A 16 -18.23 11.51 -9.84
N VAL A 17 -17.91 10.29 -10.24
CA VAL A 17 -18.51 9.08 -9.69
C VAL A 17 -17.93 8.78 -8.30
N GLY A 18 -18.81 8.54 -7.34
CA GLY A 18 -18.43 8.29 -5.95
C GLY A 18 -17.74 9.52 -5.32
N GLN A 19 -16.97 9.27 -4.26
CA GLN A 19 -16.18 10.29 -3.54
C GLN A 19 -17.03 11.43 -2.94
N GLU A 20 -18.24 11.13 -2.48
CA GLU A 20 -19.18 12.11 -1.88
C GLU A 20 -18.52 12.90 -0.75
N HIS A 21 -17.73 12.21 0.09
CA HIS A 21 -16.96 12.79 1.19
C HIS A 21 -15.87 13.78 0.75
N VAL A 22 -15.51 13.81 -0.54
CA VAL A 22 -14.59 14.80 -1.13
C VAL A 22 -15.36 15.87 -1.91
N LYS A 23 -16.37 15.48 -2.69
CA LYS A 23 -17.14 16.41 -3.53
C LYS A 23 -17.90 17.44 -2.71
N GLU A 24 -18.67 17.00 -1.72
CA GLU A 24 -19.58 17.89 -0.97
C GLU A 24 -18.83 19.00 -0.21
N PRO A 25 -17.70 18.73 0.50
CA PRO A 25 -16.96 19.79 1.16
C PRO A 25 -16.31 20.78 0.18
N LEU A 26 -15.84 20.30 -0.98
CA LEU A 26 -15.22 21.16 -2.00
C LEU A 26 -16.26 22.05 -2.69
N GLU A 27 -17.41 21.50 -3.06
CA GLU A 27 -18.54 22.27 -3.60
C GLU A 27 -18.98 23.35 -2.62
N ARG A 28 -19.10 23.00 -1.33
CA ARG A 28 -19.45 23.94 -0.27
C ARG A 28 -18.40 25.04 -0.13
N ALA A 29 -17.12 24.70 -0.10
CA ALA A 29 -16.02 25.66 0.00
C ALA A 29 -16.02 26.67 -1.16
N ILE A 30 -16.30 26.21 -2.39
CA ILE A 30 -16.44 27.09 -3.57
C ILE A 30 -17.64 28.03 -3.41
N ARG A 31 -18.80 27.48 -2.99
CA ARG A 31 -20.04 28.25 -2.85
C ARG A 31 -19.97 29.30 -1.76
N GLU A 32 -19.36 28.97 -0.63
CA GLU A 32 -19.24 29.84 0.55
C GLU A 32 -18.00 30.77 0.46
N GLY A 33 -17.12 30.58 -0.52
CA GLY A 33 -15.86 31.32 -0.64
C GLY A 33 -14.83 30.95 0.43
N LEU A 34 -15.06 29.86 1.18
CA LEU A 34 -14.21 29.37 2.27
C LEU A 34 -13.17 28.37 1.76
N LEU A 35 -12.37 28.81 0.79
CA LEU A 35 -11.31 27.99 0.21
C LEU A 35 -10.08 27.98 1.14
N ALA A 36 -9.56 26.78 1.44
CA ALA A 36 -8.27 26.63 2.07
C ALA A 36 -7.16 27.14 1.13
N GLN A 37 -6.00 27.47 1.70
CA GLN A 37 -4.84 27.90 0.92
C GLN A 37 -4.16 26.72 0.20
N ALA A 38 -4.26 25.51 0.77
CA ALA A 38 -3.68 24.31 0.20
C ALA A 38 -4.54 23.07 0.45
N TYR A 39 -4.68 22.24 -0.58
CA TYR A 39 -5.38 20.97 -0.57
C TYR A 39 -4.43 19.83 -0.88
N LEU A 40 -4.59 18.68 -0.22
CA LEU A 40 -3.92 17.44 -0.57
C LEU A 40 -4.95 16.39 -0.95
N PHE A 41 -4.87 15.89 -2.18
CA PHE A 41 -5.68 14.81 -2.71
C PHE A 41 -4.83 13.54 -2.76
N SER A 42 -5.11 12.57 -1.90
CA SER A 42 -4.38 11.30 -1.91
C SER A 42 -5.26 10.11 -2.24
N GLY A 43 -4.68 9.03 -2.75
CA GLY A 43 -5.39 7.78 -3.01
C GLY A 43 -4.89 7.06 -4.26
N PRO A 44 -5.44 5.89 -4.58
CA PRO A 44 -4.98 5.07 -5.69
C PRO A 44 -4.98 5.83 -7.04
N ARG A 45 -4.20 5.35 -8.00
CA ARG A 45 -4.21 5.94 -9.35
C ARG A 45 -5.58 5.79 -10.01
N GLY A 46 -5.94 6.71 -10.90
CA GLY A 46 -7.15 6.59 -11.72
C GLY A 46 -8.50 6.81 -11.01
N VAL A 47 -8.53 7.13 -9.72
CA VAL A 47 -9.77 7.37 -8.95
C VAL A 47 -10.36 8.79 -9.08
N GLY A 48 -9.69 9.69 -9.80
CA GLY A 48 -10.20 11.04 -10.10
C GLY A 48 -9.50 12.21 -9.41
N LYS A 49 -8.35 12.03 -8.74
CA LYS A 49 -7.62 13.10 -8.02
C LYS A 49 -7.38 14.36 -8.87
N THR A 50 -6.66 14.21 -9.99
CA THR A 50 -6.32 15.32 -10.91
C THR A 50 -7.57 15.90 -11.57
N THR A 51 -8.57 15.07 -11.86
CA THR A 51 -9.88 15.54 -12.36
C THR A 51 -10.55 16.47 -11.35
N THR A 52 -10.63 16.06 -10.07
CA THR A 52 -11.21 16.88 -9.01
C THR A 52 -10.38 18.14 -8.75
N ALA A 53 -9.05 18.08 -8.88
CA ALA A 53 -8.18 19.27 -8.82
C ALA A 53 -8.52 20.30 -9.90
N ARG A 54 -8.72 19.85 -11.14
CA ARG A 54 -9.17 20.71 -12.23
C ARG A 54 -10.58 21.25 -11.99
N LEU A 55 -11.50 20.45 -11.46
CA LEU A 55 -12.86 20.90 -11.11
C LEU A 55 -12.84 22.01 -10.05
N LEU A 56 -11.99 21.87 -9.03
CA LEU A 56 -11.77 22.91 -8.02
C LEU A 56 -11.21 24.18 -8.66
N ALA A 57 -10.17 24.06 -9.49
CA ALA A 57 -9.58 25.20 -10.21
C ALA A 57 -10.59 25.91 -11.13
N MET A 58 -11.45 25.14 -11.82
CA MET A 58 -12.55 25.69 -12.59
C MET A 58 -13.56 26.41 -11.71
N GLY A 59 -13.93 25.84 -10.56
CA GLY A 59 -14.91 26.41 -9.64
C GLY A 59 -14.47 27.75 -9.03
N VAL A 60 -13.18 27.90 -8.75
CA VAL A 60 -12.58 29.12 -8.16
C VAL A 60 -12.83 30.36 -9.01
N GLY A 61 -12.66 30.28 -10.33
CA GLY A 61 -12.87 31.41 -11.26
C GLY A 61 -14.17 31.34 -12.07
N CYS A 62 -15.04 30.37 -11.79
CA CYS A 62 -16.28 30.21 -12.54
C CYS A 62 -17.24 31.39 -12.33
N THR A 63 -17.73 31.95 -13.44
CA THR A 63 -18.73 33.02 -13.51
C THR A 63 -20.17 32.51 -13.65
N GLY A 64 -20.35 31.21 -13.89
CA GLY A 64 -21.66 30.57 -13.95
C GLY A 64 -22.36 30.48 -12.58
N LYS A 65 -23.68 30.30 -12.60
CA LYS A 65 -24.50 30.11 -11.39
C LYS A 65 -24.12 28.84 -10.64
N GLU A 66 -23.96 27.74 -11.38
CA GLU A 66 -23.44 26.48 -10.86
C GLU A 66 -21.92 26.46 -11.09
N LYS A 67 -21.14 26.20 -10.02
CA LYS A 67 -19.67 26.26 -10.07
C LYS A 67 -19.07 24.87 -9.81
N PRO A 68 -18.23 24.33 -10.71
CA PRO A 68 -17.93 24.82 -12.06
C PRO A 68 -19.09 24.57 -13.05
N CYS A 69 -19.27 25.49 -14.01
CA CYS A 69 -20.30 25.34 -15.05
C CYS A 69 -19.82 24.59 -16.30
N GLY A 70 -18.50 24.43 -16.47
CA GLY A 70 -17.89 23.73 -17.60
C GLY A 70 -17.95 24.47 -18.96
N VAL A 71 -18.67 25.59 -19.06
CA VAL A 71 -18.97 26.26 -20.35
C VAL A 71 -18.50 27.71 -20.43
N CYS A 72 -18.24 28.39 -19.30
CA CYS A 72 -17.73 29.76 -19.34
C CYS A 72 -16.26 29.79 -19.77
N GLU A 73 -15.79 30.97 -20.22
CA GLU A 73 -14.44 31.15 -20.74
C GLU A 73 -13.34 30.67 -19.77
N HIS A 74 -13.45 30.98 -18.47
CA HIS A 74 -12.57 30.44 -17.42
C HIS A 74 -12.53 28.90 -17.42
N CYS A 75 -13.69 28.27 -17.35
CA CYS A 75 -13.80 26.81 -17.32
C CYS A 75 -13.23 26.15 -18.59
N LEU A 76 -13.51 26.74 -19.76
CA LEU A 76 -13.01 26.25 -21.04
C LEU A 76 -11.48 26.29 -21.11
N MET A 77 -10.87 27.42 -20.69
CA MET A 77 -9.41 27.56 -20.65
C MET A 77 -8.72 26.57 -19.71
N VAL A 78 -9.28 26.36 -18.51
CA VAL A 78 -8.75 25.37 -17.55
C VAL A 78 -8.90 23.95 -18.08
N ARG A 79 -10.05 23.63 -18.70
CA ARG A 79 -10.29 22.34 -19.34
C ARG A 79 -9.27 22.03 -20.43
N GLU A 80 -8.96 23.03 -21.25
CA GLU A 80 -7.99 22.95 -22.35
C GLU A 80 -6.53 23.00 -21.87
N GLY A 81 -6.29 23.31 -20.59
CA GLY A 81 -4.94 23.39 -20.02
C GLY A 81 -4.13 24.59 -20.49
N ARG A 82 -4.81 25.67 -20.91
CA ARG A 82 -4.19 26.90 -21.43
C ARG A 82 -4.44 28.14 -20.57
N HIS A 83 -4.98 27.95 -19.37
CA HIS A 83 -5.31 29.05 -18.47
C HIS A 83 -4.02 29.62 -17.84
N PRO A 84 -3.73 30.92 -17.95
CA PRO A 84 -2.46 31.48 -17.46
C PRO A 84 -2.31 31.42 -15.93
N ASP A 85 -3.43 31.51 -15.20
CA ASP A 85 -3.44 31.41 -13.73
C ASP A 85 -3.69 30.00 -13.19
N VAL A 86 -3.79 28.96 -14.04
CA VAL A 86 -3.92 27.57 -13.56
C VAL A 86 -2.78 26.76 -14.13
N LEU A 87 -1.81 26.44 -13.28
CA LEU A 87 -0.62 25.70 -13.65
C LEU A 87 -0.73 24.28 -13.13
N GLU A 88 -0.75 23.32 -14.05
CA GLU A 88 -0.65 21.89 -13.73
C GLU A 88 0.75 21.41 -14.04
N ILE A 89 1.44 20.92 -13.01
CA ILE A 89 2.83 20.46 -13.07
C ILE A 89 2.83 19.00 -12.64
N ASP A 90 3.36 18.14 -13.50
CA ASP A 90 3.64 16.74 -13.16
C ASP A 90 5.00 16.66 -12.47
N ALA A 91 4.99 16.42 -11.16
CA ALA A 91 6.21 16.32 -10.36
C ALA A 91 7.07 15.10 -10.72
N ALA A 92 6.56 14.11 -11.44
CA ALA A 92 7.41 13.04 -11.97
C ALA A 92 8.35 13.55 -13.08
N SER A 93 7.90 14.57 -13.83
CA SER A 93 8.62 15.17 -14.95
C SER A 93 9.37 16.45 -14.57
N HIS A 94 8.88 17.17 -13.56
CA HIS A 94 9.41 18.45 -13.07
C HIS A 94 9.72 18.38 -11.56
N ASN A 95 10.83 17.73 -11.21
CA ASN A 95 11.25 17.52 -9.81
C ASN A 95 12.54 18.26 -9.41
N SER A 96 13.13 19.03 -10.32
CA SER A 96 14.39 19.73 -10.07
C SER A 96 14.20 20.92 -9.14
N VAL A 97 15.29 21.42 -8.57
CA VAL A 97 15.24 22.62 -7.71
C VAL A 97 14.96 23.85 -8.57
N GLU A 98 15.44 23.85 -9.81
CA GLU A 98 15.24 24.88 -10.81
C GLU A 98 13.76 25.02 -11.18
N ASP A 99 13.07 23.91 -11.45
CA ASP A 99 11.62 23.90 -11.73
C ASP A 99 10.82 24.53 -10.57
N VAL A 100 11.21 24.25 -9.33
CA VAL A 100 10.54 24.81 -8.15
C VAL A 100 10.90 26.26 -7.92
N ARG A 101 12.11 26.71 -8.26
CA ARG A 101 12.46 28.14 -8.23
C ARG A 101 11.64 28.92 -9.25
N GLU A 102 11.50 28.39 -10.46
CA GLU A 102 10.64 29.01 -11.48
C GLU A 102 9.16 29.06 -11.02
N LEU A 103 8.69 27.98 -10.38
CA LEU A 103 7.39 27.96 -9.73
C LEU A 103 7.26 29.05 -8.65
N GLN A 104 8.28 29.26 -7.82
CA GLN A 104 8.31 30.32 -6.81
C GLN A 104 8.26 31.73 -7.39
N GLU A 105 8.98 31.99 -8.47
CA GLU A 105 8.91 33.27 -9.15
C GLU A 105 7.50 33.53 -9.67
N ARG A 106 6.86 32.49 -10.23
CA ARG A 106 5.46 32.58 -10.70
C ARG A 106 4.46 32.74 -9.55
N LEU A 107 4.75 32.26 -8.34
CA LEU A 107 3.90 32.41 -7.15
C LEU A 107 3.80 33.86 -6.66
N LEU A 108 4.83 34.68 -6.88
CA LEU A 108 4.84 36.09 -6.46
C LEU A 108 4.02 37.00 -7.37
N LEU A 109 3.73 36.54 -8.59
CA LEU A 109 2.96 37.30 -9.57
C LEU A 109 1.47 37.21 -9.28
N SER A 110 0.80 38.37 -9.28
CA SER A 110 -0.65 38.45 -9.15
C SER A 110 -1.36 37.72 -10.29
N PRO A 111 -2.59 37.20 -10.06
CA PRO A 111 -3.37 36.55 -11.11
C PRO A 111 -3.71 37.54 -12.23
N LEU A 112 -3.75 37.06 -13.47
CA LEU A 112 -4.05 37.88 -14.65
C LEU A 112 -5.55 37.95 -14.95
N MET A 113 -6.27 36.84 -14.78
CA MET A 113 -7.67 36.68 -15.19
C MET A 113 -8.54 36.09 -14.07
N ALA A 114 -8.02 35.12 -13.32
CA ALA A 114 -8.77 34.43 -12.27
C ALA A 114 -8.66 35.15 -10.92
N PRO A 115 -9.62 34.97 -9.98
CA PRO A 115 -9.52 35.56 -8.64
C PRO A 115 -8.36 34.99 -7.81
N LYS A 116 -7.90 33.77 -8.15
CA LYS A 116 -6.72 33.14 -7.55
C LYS A 116 -5.90 32.42 -8.60
N LYS A 117 -4.59 32.37 -8.39
CA LYS A 117 -3.64 31.55 -9.12
C LYS A 117 -3.59 30.16 -8.50
N VAL A 118 -3.92 29.15 -9.29
CA VAL A 118 -4.06 27.76 -8.83
C VAL A 118 -2.88 26.93 -9.33
N PHE A 119 -2.20 26.24 -8.43
CA PHE A 119 -1.10 25.34 -8.74
C PHE A 119 -1.50 23.91 -8.40
N ILE A 120 -1.62 23.08 -9.44
CA ILE A 120 -1.90 21.65 -9.33
C ILE A 120 -0.58 20.91 -9.49
N LEU A 121 -0.13 20.23 -8.43
CA LEU A 121 1.08 19.43 -8.41
C LEU A 121 0.68 17.95 -8.42
N ASP A 122 0.70 17.33 -9.60
CA ASP A 122 0.39 15.90 -9.73
C ASP A 122 1.60 15.03 -9.41
N GLU A 123 1.34 13.85 -8.87
CA GLU A 123 2.35 12.96 -8.28
C GLU A 123 3.34 13.67 -7.35
N ALA A 124 2.85 14.57 -6.50
CA ALA A 124 3.66 15.47 -5.67
C ALA A 124 4.71 14.76 -4.80
N HIS A 125 4.51 13.49 -4.45
CA HIS A 125 5.49 12.66 -3.72
C HIS A 125 6.81 12.42 -4.50
N MET A 126 6.82 12.72 -5.80
CA MET A 126 8.00 12.64 -6.67
C MET A 126 8.89 13.89 -6.61
N LEU A 127 8.44 14.98 -5.96
CA LEU A 127 9.27 16.16 -5.73
C LEU A 127 10.48 15.82 -4.87
N SER A 128 11.62 16.44 -5.20
CA SER A 128 12.82 16.33 -4.37
C SER A 128 12.63 16.97 -2.99
N LYS A 129 13.40 16.54 -2.00
CA LYS A 129 13.33 17.13 -0.64
C LYS A 129 13.63 18.63 -0.64
N SER A 130 14.59 19.05 -1.47
CA SER A 130 14.93 20.46 -1.68
C SER A 130 13.77 21.25 -2.29
N ALA A 131 13.07 20.67 -3.28
CA ALA A 131 11.85 21.23 -3.85
C ALA A 131 10.75 21.42 -2.78
N PHE A 132 10.51 20.44 -1.91
CA PHE A 132 9.55 20.60 -0.81
C PHE A 132 9.94 21.71 0.16
N ASN A 133 11.21 21.75 0.58
CA ASN A 133 11.70 22.77 1.51
C ASN A 133 11.60 24.19 0.93
N ALA A 134 11.79 24.32 -0.38
CA ALA A 134 11.56 25.59 -1.06
C ALA A 134 10.07 26.00 -0.94
N LEU A 135 9.13 25.09 -1.19
CA LEU A 135 7.69 25.37 -1.09
C LEU A 135 7.21 25.64 0.35
N LEU A 136 7.90 25.16 1.39
CA LEU A 136 7.48 25.32 2.79
C LEU A 136 7.30 26.78 3.19
N LYS A 137 8.24 27.67 2.81
CA LYS A 137 8.13 29.10 3.11
C LYS A 137 6.84 29.69 2.54
N THR A 138 6.49 29.31 1.32
CA THR A 138 5.27 29.79 0.66
C THR A 138 4.02 29.11 1.19
N LEU A 139 4.10 27.90 1.76
CA LEU A 139 2.95 27.24 2.38
C LEU A 139 2.69 27.70 3.82
N GLU A 140 3.71 28.24 4.50
CA GLU A 140 3.57 28.85 5.82
C GLU A 140 2.85 30.20 5.74
N GLU A 141 3.21 31.03 4.77
CA GLU A 141 2.59 32.33 4.52
C GLU A 141 2.25 32.50 3.03
N PRO A 142 1.26 31.75 2.49
CA PRO A 142 0.93 31.86 1.08
C PRO A 142 0.27 33.21 0.78
N PRO A 143 0.58 33.83 -0.36
CA PRO A 143 -0.15 35.00 -0.81
C PRO A 143 -1.65 34.71 -0.89
N ALA A 144 -2.50 35.65 -0.48
CA ALA A 144 -3.96 35.43 -0.42
C ALA A 144 -4.59 35.02 -1.76
N HIS A 145 -3.93 35.35 -2.87
CA HIS A 145 -4.34 35.05 -4.23
C HIS A 145 -3.81 33.70 -4.74
N VAL A 146 -3.12 32.89 -3.94
CA VAL A 146 -2.57 31.59 -4.33
C VAL A 146 -3.41 30.45 -3.74
N LEU A 147 -3.57 29.39 -4.53
CA LEU A 147 -4.19 28.14 -4.12
C LEU A 147 -3.33 26.96 -4.57
N PHE A 148 -2.91 26.10 -3.63
CA PHE A 148 -2.21 24.85 -3.94
C PHE A 148 -3.14 23.64 -3.91
N ILE A 149 -2.94 22.74 -4.87
CA ILE A 149 -3.60 21.43 -4.91
C ILE A 149 -2.53 20.38 -5.19
N PHE A 150 -2.16 19.63 -4.17
CA PHE A 150 -1.25 18.49 -4.29
C PHE A 150 -2.05 17.23 -4.59
N ALA A 151 -1.64 16.42 -5.57
CA ALA A 151 -2.19 15.10 -5.82
C ALA A 151 -1.10 14.03 -5.68
N THR A 152 -1.40 12.91 -5.01
CA THR A 152 -0.41 11.83 -4.80
C THR A 152 -1.05 10.45 -4.65
N THR A 153 -0.36 9.40 -5.11
CA THR A 153 -0.70 8.01 -4.78
C THR A 153 -0.15 7.55 -3.44
N GLU A 154 0.93 8.17 -2.96
CA GLU A 154 1.72 7.75 -1.78
C GLU A 154 1.77 8.90 -0.75
N PRO A 155 0.70 9.12 0.03
CA PRO A 155 0.66 10.19 1.03
C PRO A 155 1.73 10.04 2.13
N GLU A 156 2.14 8.82 2.45
CA GLU A 156 3.19 8.51 3.43
C GLU A 156 4.58 9.00 3.04
N ARG A 157 4.81 9.27 1.75
CA ARG A 157 6.07 9.85 1.25
C ARG A 157 6.06 11.37 1.26
N MET A 158 4.91 11.98 1.53
CA MET A 158 4.82 13.44 1.69
C MET A 158 5.45 13.87 3.02
N PRO A 159 6.19 14.98 3.05
CA PRO A 159 6.73 15.50 4.30
C PRO A 159 5.61 15.83 5.31
N PRO A 160 5.75 15.46 6.59
CA PRO A 160 4.76 15.80 7.64
C PRO A 160 4.47 17.30 7.73
N THR A 161 5.45 18.14 7.41
CA THR A 161 5.35 19.60 7.39
C THR A 161 4.41 20.15 6.31
N ILE A 162 4.24 19.41 5.21
CA ILE A 162 3.24 19.73 4.17
C ILE A 162 1.87 19.22 4.61
N LEU A 163 1.81 17.98 5.10
CA LEU A 163 0.57 17.36 5.55
C LEU A 163 -0.17 18.22 6.59
N SER A 164 0.55 18.78 7.56
CA SER A 164 -0.02 19.64 8.60
C SER A 164 -0.59 20.97 8.10
N ARG A 165 -0.22 21.42 6.89
CA ARG A 165 -0.62 22.69 6.30
C ARG A 165 -1.63 22.54 5.15
N THR A 166 -2.04 21.31 4.86
CA THR A 166 -2.99 21.02 3.78
C THR A 166 -4.30 20.48 4.33
N GLN A 167 -5.41 20.86 3.71
CA GLN A 167 -6.67 20.14 3.90
C GLN A 167 -6.59 18.82 3.13
N HIS A 168 -6.49 17.70 3.86
CA HIS A 168 -6.27 16.38 3.28
C HIS A 168 -7.58 15.66 2.96
N PHE A 169 -7.80 15.37 1.68
CA PHE A 169 -8.89 14.53 1.17
C PHE A 169 -8.35 13.21 0.63
N ARG A 170 -8.85 12.11 1.19
CA ARG A 170 -8.48 10.75 0.78
C ARG A 170 -9.51 10.17 -0.17
N PHE A 171 -9.11 9.88 -1.39
CA PHE A 171 -9.91 9.21 -2.40
C PHE A 171 -9.88 7.70 -2.18
N ARG A 172 -11.05 7.08 -2.24
CA ARG A 172 -11.19 5.61 -2.16
C ARG A 172 -11.16 4.98 -3.54
N ARG A 173 -10.96 3.65 -3.60
CA ARG A 173 -11.30 2.88 -4.79
C ARG A 173 -12.81 2.96 -5.02
N LEU A 174 -13.20 3.00 -6.29
CA LEU A 174 -14.61 2.93 -6.68
C LEU A 174 -15.09 1.48 -6.62
N SER A 175 -16.38 1.29 -6.34
CA SER A 175 -16.99 -0.04 -6.41
C SER A 175 -17.19 -0.49 -7.85
N GLU A 176 -17.37 -1.80 -8.06
CA GLU A 176 -17.66 -2.34 -9.39
C GLU A 176 -18.95 -1.72 -9.97
N GLU A 177 -19.97 -1.52 -9.13
CA GLU A 177 -21.26 -0.94 -9.51
C GLU A 177 -21.15 0.55 -9.87
N GLU A 178 -20.31 1.30 -9.15
CA GLU A 178 -20.05 2.71 -9.45
C GLU A 178 -19.40 2.86 -10.83
N ILE A 179 -18.39 2.04 -11.13
CA ILE A 179 -17.72 2.03 -12.43
C ILE A 179 -18.70 1.59 -13.52
N ALA A 180 -19.37 0.44 -13.35
CA ALA A 180 -20.30 -0.11 -14.32
C ALA A 180 -21.42 0.88 -14.66
N ARG A 181 -21.95 1.62 -13.67
CA ARG A 181 -22.95 2.66 -13.89
C ARG A 181 -22.44 3.78 -14.79
N LYS A 182 -21.19 4.22 -14.61
CA LYS A 182 -20.58 5.25 -15.48
C LYS A 182 -20.40 4.73 -16.90
N LEU A 183 -19.84 3.53 -17.04
CA LEU A 183 -19.61 2.91 -18.35
C LEU A 183 -20.95 2.75 -19.11
N ARG A 184 -22.02 2.34 -18.41
CA ARG A 184 -23.37 2.27 -18.98
C ARG A 184 -23.84 3.61 -19.52
N ARG A 185 -23.68 4.68 -18.74
CA ARG A 185 -24.05 6.04 -19.18
C ARG A 185 -23.27 6.46 -20.42
N ILE A 186 -21.96 6.25 -20.44
CA ILE A 186 -21.11 6.55 -21.61
C ILE A 186 -21.62 5.81 -22.85
N LEU A 187 -21.91 4.51 -22.73
CA LEU A 187 -22.38 3.70 -23.85
C LEU A 187 -23.77 4.11 -24.34
N GLN A 188 -24.68 4.46 -23.42
CA GLN A 188 -26.01 4.98 -23.75
C GLN A 188 -25.91 6.29 -24.56
N GLU A 189 -25.06 7.23 -24.13
CA GLU A 189 -24.80 8.48 -24.86
C GLU A 189 -24.20 8.23 -26.24
N MET A 190 -23.46 7.13 -26.42
CA MET A 190 -22.87 6.70 -27.69
C MET A 190 -23.79 5.79 -28.53
N GLY A 191 -24.99 5.44 -28.05
CA GLY A 191 -25.90 4.51 -28.75
C GLY A 191 -25.36 3.09 -28.88
N ARG A 192 -24.57 2.62 -27.92
CA ARG A 192 -23.99 1.27 -27.89
C ARG A 192 -24.65 0.42 -26.80
N GLU A 193 -25.03 -0.81 -27.16
CA GLU A 193 -25.62 -1.78 -26.24
C GLU A 193 -24.53 -2.57 -25.50
N ALA A 194 -24.76 -2.87 -24.22
CA ALA A 194 -23.90 -3.73 -23.41
C ALA A 194 -24.70 -4.49 -22.36
N THR A 195 -24.28 -5.72 -22.06
CA THR A 195 -24.85 -6.50 -20.96
C THR A 195 -24.28 -6.05 -19.62
N GLU A 196 -25.05 -6.21 -18.55
CA GLU A 196 -24.62 -5.82 -17.19
C GLU A 196 -23.35 -6.56 -16.77
N GLU A 197 -23.28 -7.85 -17.09
CA GLU A 197 -22.15 -8.71 -16.77
C GLU A 197 -20.86 -8.27 -17.49
N ALA A 198 -20.97 -7.77 -18.71
CA ALA A 198 -19.84 -7.21 -19.44
C ALA A 198 -19.29 -5.96 -18.75
N LEU A 199 -20.18 -5.06 -18.29
CA LEU A 199 -19.78 -3.83 -17.60
C LEU A 199 -19.16 -4.11 -16.23
N LEU A 200 -19.73 -5.05 -15.48
CA LEU A 200 -19.17 -5.49 -14.20
C LEU A 200 -17.80 -6.18 -14.39
N LEU A 201 -17.62 -6.96 -15.46
CA LEU A 201 -16.33 -7.55 -15.78
C LEU A 201 -15.28 -6.47 -16.06
N VAL A 202 -15.59 -5.46 -16.88
CA VAL A 202 -14.69 -4.32 -17.12
C VAL A 202 -14.39 -3.56 -15.82
N ALA A 203 -15.40 -3.35 -14.98
CA ALA A 203 -15.24 -2.67 -13.70
C ALA A 203 -14.29 -3.43 -12.75
N ARG A 204 -14.40 -4.76 -12.71
CA ARG A 204 -13.50 -5.64 -11.95
C ARG A 204 -12.07 -5.59 -12.45
N LEU A 205 -11.88 -5.65 -13.78
CA LEU A 205 -10.56 -5.53 -14.41
C LEU A 205 -9.90 -4.17 -14.13
N ALA A 206 -10.70 -3.14 -13.93
CA ALA A 206 -10.23 -1.80 -13.59
C ALA A 206 -9.85 -1.62 -12.11
N ASP A 207 -10.15 -2.59 -11.24
CA ASP A 207 -9.74 -2.60 -9.83
C ASP A 207 -10.02 -1.27 -9.08
N GLY A 208 -11.20 -0.69 -9.34
CA GLY A 208 -11.62 0.57 -8.71
C GLY A 208 -11.02 1.85 -9.31
N ALA A 209 -10.23 1.77 -10.39
CA ALA A 209 -9.66 2.92 -11.11
C ALA A 209 -10.51 3.27 -12.35
N MET A 210 -11.25 4.39 -12.29
CA MET A 210 -12.12 4.84 -13.39
C MET A 210 -11.36 5.08 -14.69
N ARG A 211 -10.16 5.68 -14.63
CA ARG A 211 -9.34 5.93 -15.82
C ARG A 211 -8.99 4.62 -16.55
N ASP A 212 -8.73 3.55 -15.79
CA ASP A 212 -8.39 2.25 -16.35
C ASP A 212 -9.64 1.62 -16.98
N ALA A 213 -10.80 1.72 -16.31
CA ALA A 213 -12.09 1.29 -16.86
C ALA A 213 -12.44 1.97 -18.19
N GLU A 214 -12.27 3.29 -18.28
CA GLU A 214 -12.50 4.06 -19.52
C GLU A 214 -11.51 3.66 -20.61
N SER A 215 -10.26 3.36 -20.26
CA SER A 215 -9.24 2.90 -21.20
C SER A 215 -9.53 1.49 -21.73
N LEU A 216 -10.06 0.60 -20.88
CA LEU A 216 -10.54 -0.72 -21.29
C LEU A 216 -11.76 -0.59 -22.21
N LEU A 217 -12.71 0.29 -21.86
CA LEU A 217 -13.89 0.56 -22.69
C LEU A 217 -13.50 1.11 -24.08
N ASP A 218 -12.53 2.01 -24.17
CA ASP A 218 -12.05 2.57 -25.45
C ASP A 218 -11.56 1.47 -26.41
N ARG A 219 -10.93 0.41 -25.87
CA ARG A 219 -10.51 -0.76 -26.66
C ARG A 219 -11.71 -1.61 -27.10
N LEU A 220 -12.69 -1.81 -26.22
CA LEU A 220 -13.89 -2.58 -26.54
C LEU A 220 -14.79 -1.90 -27.56
N LEU A 221 -14.80 -0.56 -27.60
CA LEU A 221 -15.54 0.23 -28.58
C LEU A 221 -15.06 0.05 -30.03
N LEU A 222 -13.88 -0.57 -30.22
CA LEU A 222 -13.38 -0.96 -31.55
C LEU A 222 -14.09 -2.19 -32.11
N LEU A 223 -14.79 -2.97 -31.26
CA LEU A 223 -15.53 -4.15 -31.67
C LEU A 223 -16.90 -3.75 -32.23
N GLU A 224 -17.37 -4.51 -33.21
CA GLU A 224 -18.70 -4.30 -33.80
C GLU A 224 -19.79 -5.05 -33.03
N GLY A 225 -20.95 -4.41 -32.85
CA GLY A 225 -22.14 -5.00 -32.20
C GLY A 225 -22.20 -4.78 -30.68
N PRO A 226 -23.12 -5.46 -29.98
CA PRO A 226 -23.30 -5.30 -28.54
C PRO A 226 -22.12 -5.84 -27.74
N LEU A 227 -21.79 -5.20 -26.62
CA LEU A 227 -20.77 -5.69 -25.70
C LEU A 227 -21.38 -6.73 -24.76
N THR A 228 -21.09 -8.00 -25.03
CA THR A 228 -21.44 -9.12 -24.13
C THR A 228 -20.24 -9.53 -23.30
N ARG A 229 -20.47 -10.32 -22.26
CA ARG A 229 -19.41 -10.80 -21.39
C ARG A 229 -18.38 -11.62 -22.15
N GLU A 230 -18.82 -12.51 -23.03
CA GLU A 230 -17.98 -13.38 -23.84
C GLU A 230 -17.05 -12.56 -24.73
N ARG A 231 -17.57 -11.47 -25.33
CA ARG A 231 -16.76 -10.55 -26.15
C ARG A 231 -15.71 -9.80 -25.34
N VAL A 232 -16.02 -9.42 -24.11
CA VAL A 232 -15.04 -8.82 -23.20
C VAL A 232 -13.96 -9.84 -22.83
N GLU A 233 -14.35 -11.08 -22.53
CA GLU A 233 -13.42 -12.17 -22.24
C GLU A 233 -12.50 -12.46 -23.44
N GLU A 234 -13.05 -12.57 -24.65
CA GLU A 234 -12.30 -12.75 -25.89
C GLU A 234 -11.35 -11.59 -26.19
N ALA A 235 -11.82 -10.35 -26.07
CA ALA A 235 -11.03 -9.15 -26.39
C ALA A 235 -9.82 -8.96 -25.46
N PHE A 236 -9.93 -9.40 -24.21
CA PHE A 236 -8.86 -9.32 -23.22
C PHE A 236 -8.12 -10.64 -23.01
N GLY A 237 -8.45 -11.69 -23.75
CA GLY A 237 -7.83 -13.02 -23.59
C GLY A 237 -8.04 -13.60 -22.19
N LEU A 238 -9.21 -13.36 -21.60
CA LEU A 238 -9.59 -13.90 -20.30
C LEU A 238 -10.19 -15.30 -20.47
N PRO A 239 -9.80 -16.25 -19.61
CA PRO A 239 -10.34 -17.60 -19.70
C PRO A 239 -11.85 -17.61 -19.37
N PRO A 240 -12.67 -18.35 -20.13
CA PRO A 240 -14.11 -18.40 -19.93
C PRO A 240 -14.43 -19.02 -18.57
N LYS A 241 -15.20 -18.30 -17.77
CA LYS A 241 -15.48 -18.68 -16.38
C LYS A 241 -16.25 -19.98 -16.25
N ASP A 242 -17.16 -20.27 -17.18
CA ASP A 242 -17.93 -21.52 -17.16
C ASP A 242 -17.03 -22.74 -17.36
N ALA A 243 -16.01 -22.63 -18.21
CA ALA A 243 -15.02 -23.69 -18.39
C ALA A 243 -14.17 -23.88 -17.12
N LEU A 244 -13.75 -22.79 -16.47
CA LEU A 244 -13.00 -22.85 -15.21
C LEU A 244 -13.85 -23.40 -14.05
N PHE A 245 -15.13 -23.05 -14.00
CA PHE A 245 -16.07 -23.62 -13.06
C PHE A 245 -16.24 -25.14 -13.27
N GLN A 246 -16.31 -25.59 -14.53
CA GLN A 246 -16.31 -27.02 -14.84
C GLN A 246 -15.02 -27.71 -14.38
N VAL A 247 -13.84 -27.11 -14.62
CA VAL A 247 -12.56 -27.61 -14.11
C VAL A 247 -12.59 -27.74 -12.58
N ALA A 248 -13.00 -26.69 -11.85
CA ALA A 248 -13.13 -26.75 -10.40
C ALA A 248 -14.10 -27.85 -9.94
N ARG A 249 -15.25 -27.98 -10.61
CA ARG A 249 -16.28 -28.99 -10.29
C ARG A 249 -15.78 -30.42 -10.49
N LEU A 250 -15.03 -30.68 -11.57
CA LEU A 250 -14.46 -31.99 -11.86
C LEU A 250 -13.34 -32.38 -10.89
N LEU A 251 -12.69 -31.40 -10.24
CA LEU A 251 -11.62 -31.63 -9.28
C LEU A 251 -12.11 -31.73 -7.82
N ALA A 252 -13.32 -31.24 -7.50
CA ALA A 252 -13.95 -31.20 -6.17
C ALA A 252 -13.90 -32.57 -5.44
N PRO A 253 -14.23 -32.70 -4.15
CA PRO A 253 -14.35 -34.01 -3.48
C PRO A 253 -15.46 -34.88 -4.08
N GLY A 254 -15.19 -36.18 -4.29
CA GLY A 254 -16.15 -37.14 -4.90
C GLY A 254 -15.81 -37.76 -6.27
N PRO A 255 -15.22 -37.05 -7.25
CA PRO A 255 -14.77 -37.58 -8.53
C PRO A 255 -13.64 -38.60 -8.41
N GLY A 256 -13.61 -39.56 -9.35
CA GLY A 256 -12.55 -40.55 -9.50
C GLY A 256 -11.44 -40.08 -10.44
N GLU A 257 -10.52 -40.99 -10.79
CA GLU A 257 -9.37 -40.68 -11.67
C GLU A 257 -9.80 -40.19 -13.06
N ARG A 258 -10.99 -40.58 -13.54
CA ARG A 258 -11.51 -40.23 -14.86
C ARG A 258 -11.86 -38.75 -14.95
N GLU A 259 -12.53 -38.20 -13.94
CA GLU A 259 -12.93 -36.79 -13.92
C GLU A 259 -11.72 -35.86 -13.76
N VAL A 260 -10.65 -36.33 -13.09
CA VAL A 260 -9.37 -35.60 -13.04
C VAL A 260 -8.74 -35.52 -14.43
N GLN A 261 -8.74 -36.62 -15.18
CA GLN A 261 -8.24 -36.62 -16.55
C GLN A 261 -9.04 -35.65 -17.43
N GLU A 262 -10.37 -35.64 -17.29
CA GLU A 262 -11.24 -34.69 -18.00
C GLU A 262 -10.94 -33.24 -17.62
N ALA A 263 -10.70 -32.94 -16.34
CA ALA A 263 -10.30 -31.60 -15.89
C ALA A 263 -8.96 -31.15 -16.49
N LEU A 264 -7.98 -32.06 -16.56
CA LEU A 264 -6.68 -31.80 -17.18
C LEU A 264 -6.80 -31.58 -18.70
N GLU A 265 -7.65 -32.36 -19.38
CA GLU A 265 -7.92 -32.18 -20.81
C GLU A 265 -8.59 -30.84 -21.12
N LEU A 266 -9.58 -30.44 -20.31
CA LEU A 266 -10.21 -29.11 -20.43
C LEU A 266 -9.20 -27.98 -20.21
N ALA A 267 -8.35 -28.09 -19.19
CA ALA A 267 -7.29 -27.12 -18.92
C ALA A 267 -6.25 -27.06 -20.04
N ARG A 268 -5.86 -28.21 -20.61
CA ARG A 268 -4.98 -28.28 -21.78
C ARG A 268 -5.63 -27.64 -23.00
N GLY A 269 -6.92 -27.84 -23.23
CA GLY A 269 -7.69 -27.19 -24.29
C GLY A 269 -7.78 -25.67 -24.12
N LEU A 270 -7.88 -25.18 -22.88
CA LEU A 270 -7.77 -23.76 -22.56
C LEU A 270 -6.36 -23.23 -22.88
N TYR A 271 -5.31 -23.91 -22.42
CA TYR A 271 -3.93 -23.52 -22.70
C TYR A 271 -3.62 -23.50 -24.20
N ALA A 272 -4.10 -24.51 -24.96
CA ALA A 272 -3.90 -24.61 -26.41
C ALA A 272 -4.59 -23.48 -27.19
N ARG A 273 -5.65 -22.87 -26.64
CA ARG A 273 -6.32 -21.68 -27.20
C ARG A 273 -5.54 -20.37 -26.95
N GLY A 274 -4.40 -20.44 -26.25
CA GLY A 274 -3.50 -19.30 -26.01
C GLY A 274 -3.68 -18.64 -24.65
N PHE A 275 -4.52 -19.17 -23.75
CA PHE A 275 -4.62 -18.65 -22.39
C PHE A 275 -3.36 -18.99 -21.59
N ALA A 276 -2.74 -17.96 -21.01
CA ALA A 276 -1.57 -18.14 -20.16
C ALA A 276 -1.92 -18.98 -18.92
N ALA A 277 -1.03 -19.91 -18.57
CA ALA A 277 -1.20 -20.79 -17.42
C ALA A 277 -1.46 -20.00 -16.11
N LYS A 278 -0.76 -18.88 -15.93
CA LYS A 278 -0.96 -17.98 -14.78
C LYS A 278 -2.37 -17.38 -14.74
N SER A 279 -2.86 -16.91 -15.88
CA SER A 279 -4.22 -16.37 -15.99
C SER A 279 -5.28 -17.43 -15.69
N LEU A 280 -5.07 -18.67 -16.13
CA LEU A 280 -5.97 -19.79 -15.86
C LEU A 280 -6.04 -20.10 -14.35
N ILE A 281 -4.90 -20.15 -13.67
CA ILE A 281 -4.86 -20.40 -12.22
C ILE A 281 -5.45 -19.23 -11.44
N SER A 282 -5.10 -17.99 -11.78
CA SER A 282 -5.67 -16.81 -11.11
C SER A 282 -7.19 -16.75 -11.29
N ALA A 283 -7.69 -17.08 -12.48
CA ALA A 283 -9.14 -17.12 -12.72
C ALA A 283 -9.82 -18.31 -12.01
N LEU A 284 -9.15 -19.45 -11.86
CA LEU A 284 -9.64 -20.57 -11.06
C LEU A 284 -9.72 -20.20 -9.56
N LEU A 285 -8.74 -19.46 -9.04
CA LEU A 285 -8.76 -18.93 -7.68
C LEU A 285 -9.96 -18.00 -7.46
N GLU A 286 -10.26 -17.13 -8.42
CA GLU A 286 -11.46 -16.27 -8.38
C GLU A 286 -12.76 -17.09 -8.41
N VAL A 287 -12.82 -18.18 -9.19
CA VAL A 287 -13.97 -19.11 -9.16
C VAL A 287 -14.18 -19.69 -7.75
N LEU A 288 -13.12 -20.14 -7.08
CA LEU A 288 -13.21 -20.66 -5.71
C LEU A 288 -13.64 -19.57 -4.72
N ARG A 289 -13.09 -18.36 -4.86
CA ARG A 289 -13.44 -17.22 -4.02
C ARG A 289 -14.92 -16.85 -4.15
N GLU A 290 -15.45 -16.80 -5.37
CA GLU A 290 -16.87 -16.52 -5.57
C GLU A 290 -17.77 -17.64 -5.03
N ASP A 291 -17.31 -18.88 -5.05
CA ASP A 291 -18.04 -20.02 -4.50
C ASP A 291 -18.22 -19.96 -2.98
N LEU A 292 -17.40 -19.16 -2.25
CA LEU A 292 -17.60 -18.88 -0.82
C LEU A 292 -19.02 -18.38 -0.53
N LEU A 293 -19.55 -17.54 -1.42
CA LEU A 293 -20.89 -16.96 -1.33
C LEU A 293 -21.91 -17.79 -2.11
N ALA A 294 -21.55 -18.24 -3.32
CA ALA A 294 -22.50 -18.87 -4.24
C ALA A 294 -22.80 -20.34 -3.93
N ARG A 295 -21.88 -21.06 -3.25
CA ARG A 295 -21.99 -22.47 -2.84
C ARG A 295 -22.43 -23.42 -3.97
N ARG A 296 -21.97 -23.18 -5.20
CA ARG A 296 -22.31 -23.97 -6.40
C ARG A 296 -21.46 -25.23 -6.52
N LEU A 297 -20.23 -25.25 -5.99
CA LEU A 297 -19.37 -26.43 -6.02
C LEU A 297 -19.70 -27.44 -4.92
N GLY A 298 -20.57 -27.08 -3.96
CA GLY A 298 -20.90 -27.93 -2.82
C GLY A 298 -19.74 -28.11 -1.81
N LEU A 299 -18.71 -27.27 -1.90
CA LEU A 299 -17.53 -27.33 -1.03
C LEU A 299 -17.81 -26.75 0.35
N SER A 300 -17.23 -27.38 1.38
CA SER A 300 -17.16 -26.84 2.73
C SER A 300 -16.19 -25.65 2.80
N LEU A 301 -16.35 -24.80 3.82
CA LEU A 301 -15.47 -23.65 4.04
C LEU A 301 -13.98 -24.08 4.17
N PRO A 302 -13.64 -25.13 4.93
CA PRO A 302 -12.28 -25.65 5.00
C PRO A 302 -11.73 -26.15 3.66
N GLU A 303 -12.56 -26.75 2.81
CA GLU A 303 -12.13 -27.20 1.47
C GLU A 303 -11.86 -26.01 0.55
N LEU A 304 -12.72 -24.99 0.55
CA LEU A 304 -12.47 -23.77 -0.21
C LEU A 304 -11.17 -23.07 0.22
N ILE A 305 -10.93 -22.94 1.53
CA ILE A 305 -9.69 -22.36 2.06
C ILE A 305 -8.47 -23.16 1.59
N ARG A 306 -8.47 -24.49 1.78
CA ARG A 306 -7.35 -25.34 1.32
C ARG A 306 -7.12 -25.25 -0.19
N GLY A 307 -8.19 -25.18 -0.97
CA GLY A 307 -8.08 -25.04 -2.42
C GLY A 307 -7.49 -23.69 -2.83
N MET A 308 -7.92 -22.62 -2.18
CA MET A 308 -7.38 -21.27 -2.41
C MET A 308 -5.91 -21.17 -2.01
N GLU A 309 -5.53 -21.71 -0.85
CA GLU A 309 -4.13 -21.78 -0.39
C GLU A 309 -3.27 -22.56 -1.38
N ALA A 310 -3.73 -23.73 -1.84
CA ALA A 310 -2.99 -24.55 -2.80
C ALA A 310 -2.75 -23.84 -4.14
N LEU A 311 -3.74 -23.09 -4.65
CA LEU A 311 -3.57 -22.32 -5.88
C LEU A 311 -2.67 -21.09 -5.67
N ASP A 312 -2.77 -20.40 -4.53
CA ASP A 312 -1.93 -19.24 -4.21
C ASP A 312 -0.44 -19.65 -4.10
N GLU A 313 -0.14 -20.76 -3.43
CA GLU A 313 1.22 -21.32 -3.37
C GLU A 313 1.79 -21.57 -4.76
N VAL A 314 0.99 -22.12 -5.69
CA VAL A 314 1.44 -22.39 -7.05
C VAL A 314 1.60 -21.12 -7.86
N LEU A 315 0.76 -20.09 -7.65
CA LEU A 315 0.94 -18.79 -8.29
C LEU A 315 2.27 -18.13 -7.93
N VAL A 316 2.78 -18.36 -6.70
CA VAL A 316 4.13 -17.92 -6.30
C VAL A 316 5.22 -18.71 -7.05
N GLU A 317 5.05 -20.03 -7.18
CA GLU A 317 5.99 -20.90 -7.90
C GLU A 317 5.99 -20.68 -9.43
N MET A 318 4.87 -20.20 -9.99
CA MET A 318 4.67 -20.00 -11.43
C MET A 318 5.65 -19.03 -12.08
N ASN A 319 6.28 -18.14 -11.29
CA ASN A 319 7.37 -17.30 -11.80
C ASN A 319 8.55 -18.13 -12.34
N ARG A 320 8.68 -19.40 -11.96
CA ARG A 320 9.72 -20.32 -12.44
C ARG A 320 9.26 -21.23 -13.59
N ARG A 321 7.95 -21.53 -13.69
CA ARG A 321 7.37 -22.47 -14.68
C ARG A 321 5.97 -22.01 -15.12
N PRO A 322 5.87 -21.03 -16.04
CA PRO A 322 4.59 -20.54 -16.55
C PRO A 322 4.08 -21.36 -17.75
N ASP A 323 4.32 -22.66 -17.77
CA ASP A 323 4.02 -23.57 -18.88
C ASP A 323 2.84 -24.51 -18.56
N LEU A 324 2.47 -25.35 -19.52
CA LEU A 324 1.41 -26.35 -19.36
C LEU A 324 1.68 -27.30 -18.18
N MET A 325 2.94 -27.68 -17.97
CA MET A 325 3.29 -28.55 -16.84
C MET A 325 3.03 -27.85 -15.50
N GLY A 326 3.34 -26.56 -15.39
CA GLY A 326 2.98 -25.74 -14.22
C GLY A 326 1.47 -25.69 -13.97
N LEU A 327 0.67 -25.56 -15.04
CA LEU A 327 -0.80 -25.61 -14.94
C LEU A 327 -1.29 -26.98 -14.44
N GLU A 328 -0.86 -28.06 -15.07
CA GLU A 328 -1.27 -29.42 -14.68
C GLU A 328 -0.87 -29.73 -13.24
N LEU A 329 0.34 -29.33 -12.81
CA LEU A 329 0.79 -29.48 -11.43
C LEU A 329 -0.08 -28.67 -10.45
N ALA A 330 -0.54 -27.48 -10.83
CA ALA A 330 -1.44 -26.69 -10.01
C ALA A 330 -2.77 -27.39 -9.77
N LEU A 331 -3.36 -27.97 -10.82
CA LEU A 331 -4.62 -28.69 -10.74
C LEU A 331 -4.48 -29.97 -9.91
N LEU A 332 -3.36 -30.67 -10.03
CA LEU A 332 -3.06 -31.83 -9.19
C LEU A 332 -2.83 -31.46 -7.72
N LYS A 333 -2.16 -30.34 -7.44
CA LYS A 333 -2.04 -29.79 -6.07
C LYS A 333 -3.39 -29.42 -5.49
N LEU A 334 -4.26 -28.77 -6.27
CA LEU A 334 -5.63 -28.46 -5.87
C LEU A 334 -6.43 -29.74 -5.57
N TYR A 335 -6.35 -30.73 -6.45
CA TYR A 335 -6.98 -32.04 -6.28
C TYR A 335 -6.53 -32.75 -5.00
N ALA A 336 -5.22 -32.69 -4.70
CA ALA A 336 -4.64 -33.25 -3.49
C ALA A 336 -5.08 -32.48 -2.23
N ALA A 337 -5.16 -31.15 -2.28
CA ALA A 337 -5.58 -30.32 -1.15
C ALA A 337 -7.02 -30.62 -0.67
N TRP A 338 -7.88 -31.08 -1.58
CA TRP A 338 -9.25 -31.49 -1.27
C TRP A 338 -9.40 -32.92 -0.77
N ARG A 339 -8.35 -33.74 -0.84
CA ARG A 339 -8.31 -35.10 -0.27
C ARG A 339 -7.28 -35.12 0.85
N PRO A 340 -7.69 -35.05 2.13
CA PRO A 340 -6.72 -35.18 3.20
C PRO A 340 -5.97 -36.50 3.04
N THR A 341 -4.64 -36.46 3.08
CA THR A 341 -3.82 -37.65 3.21
C THR A 341 -4.32 -38.40 4.44
N SER A 342 -4.68 -39.67 4.24
CA SER A 342 -5.11 -40.59 5.29
C SER A 342 -3.99 -40.97 6.28
N GLU A 343 -3.01 -40.09 6.50
CA GLU A 343 -1.93 -40.27 7.49
C GLU A 343 -2.33 -39.73 8.88
N GLY A 344 -3.43 -38.98 9.00
CA GLY A 344 -3.97 -38.53 10.29
C GLY A 344 -5.08 -39.41 10.90
N ALA A 345 -5.57 -40.42 10.17
CA ALA A 345 -6.77 -41.18 10.54
C ALA A 345 -6.50 -42.61 11.08
N ARG A 346 -5.27 -42.92 11.47
CA ARG A 346 -4.93 -44.10 12.29
C ARG A 346 -3.87 -43.76 13.35
N LEU A 347 -4.23 -42.92 14.32
CA LEU A 347 -3.66 -43.11 15.65
C LEU A 347 -4.43 -44.29 16.27
N GLU A 348 -3.96 -45.51 15.99
CA GLU A 348 -4.27 -46.65 16.84
C GLU A 348 -3.93 -46.24 18.28
N ALA A 349 -4.94 -46.27 19.17
CA ALA A 349 -4.71 -46.08 20.58
C ALA A 349 -3.60 -47.07 21.01
N PRO A 350 -2.55 -46.61 21.71
CA PRO A 350 -1.49 -47.51 22.13
C PRO A 350 -2.10 -48.63 22.98
N PRO A 351 -1.74 -49.90 22.73
CA PRO A 351 -2.28 -51.02 23.51
C PRO A 351 -1.91 -50.83 24.99
N PRO A 352 -2.77 -51.27 25.93
CA PRO A 352 -2.54 -51.05 27.34
C PRO A 352 -1.19 -51.65 27.77
N PRO A 353 -0.42 -50.95 28.61
CA PRO A 353 0.91 -51.41 29.01
C PRO A 353 0.77 -52.73 29.79
N ARG A 354 1.56 -53.73 29.39
CA ARG A 354 1.68 -55.00 30.12
C ARG A 354 2.28 -54.73 31.51
N PRO A 355 1.83 -55.43 32.56
CA PRO A 355 2.34 -55.25 33.91
C PRO A 355 3.79 -55.71 34.00
N GLN A 356 4.71 -54.78 34.26
CA GLN A 356 6.10 -55.11 34.62
C GLN A 356 6.19 -55.40 36.12
N ALA A 357 6.88 -56.49 36.43
CA ALA A 357 7.14 -56.99 37.78
C ALA A 357 8.05 -56.04 38.59
N ALA A 358 7.91 -56.12 39.91
CA ALA A 358 8.57 -55.29 40.90
C ALA A 358 10.12 -55.27 40.80
N PRO A 359 10.77 -54.16 41.19
CA PRO A 359 12.23 -54.01 41.13
C PRO A 359 12.93 -54.73 42.30
N ALA A 360 14.07 -55.35 42.00
CA ALA A 360 15.06 -55.83 42.98
C ALA A 360 16.07 -54.71 43.31
N PRO A 361 16.71 -54.72 44.51
CA PRO A 361 17.32 -53.54 45.13
C PRO A 361 18.72 -53.20 44.56
N PRO A 362 19.21 -51.96 44.78
CA PRO A 362 20.44 -51.47 44.16
C PRO A 362 21.68 -51.82 44.98
N PRO A 363 22.85 -52.00 44.34
CA PRO A 363 24.12 -51.67 44.95
C PRO A 363 24.62 -50.30 44.46
N SER A 364 24.70 -49.38 45.41
CA SER A 364 25.72 -48.34 45.58
C SER A 364 26.64 -48.03 44.39
N GLY A 365 26.46 -46.83 43.84
CA GLY A 365 27.41 -46.18 42.93
C GLY A 365 27.00 -44.74 42.66
N GLU A 366 27.50 -43.84 43.51
CA GLU A 366 27.79 -42.41 43.26
C GLU A 366 26.83 -41.60 42.36
N ALA A 367 26.05 -40.72 42.99
CA ALA A 367 25.67 -39.45 42.35
C ALA A 367 26.94 -38.59 42.14
N PRO A 368 26.99 -37.78 41.07
CA PRO A 368 26.62 -36.38 41.29
C PRO A 368 25.89 -35.70 40.10
N GLY A 369 24.90 -34.85 40.46
CA GLY A 369 24.80 -33.49 39.90
C GLY A 369 23.71 -33.20 38.85
N GLU A 370 22.62 -32.58 39.28
CA GLU A 370 21.72 -31.76 38.45
C GLU A 370 22.46 -30.56 37.82
N PRO A 371 22.28 -30.24 36.52
CA PRO A 371 22.64 -28.92 35.99
C PRO A 371 21.52 -28.16 35.25
N SER A 372 20.33 -28.74 35.07
CA SER A 372 19.35 -28.18 34.12
C SER A 372 18.57 -26.95 34.61
N GLN A 373 18.33 -26.77 35.92
CA GLN A 373 17.54 -25.65 36.43
C GLN A 373 18.32 -24.31 36.50
N GLY A 374 19.65 -24.35 36.65
CA GLY A 374 20.49 -23.15 36.70
C GLY A 374 20.71 -22.49 35.33
N LEU A 375 20.69 -23.28 34.25
CA LEU A 375 20.93 -22.79 32.89
C LEU A 375 19.77 -21.94 32.37
N GLU A 376 18.53 -22.35 32.63
CA GLU A 376 17.34 -21.59 32.19
C GLU A 376 17.20 -20.25 32.92
N ALA A 377 17.59 -20.17 34.19
CA ALA A 377 17.60 -18.91 34.94
C ALA A 377 18.62 -17.93 34.35
N ARG A 378 19.87 -18.37 34.14
CA ARG A 378 20.93 -17.57 33.50
C ARG A 378 20.58 -17.16 32.07
N TRP A 379 19.83 -18.00 31.35
CA TRP A 379 19.32 -17.68 30.01
C TRP A 379 18.30 -16.54 30.02
N ARG A 380 17.41 -16.48 31.01
CA ARG A 380 16.47 -15.36 31.16
C ARG A 380 17.22 -14.06 31.45
N ASP A 381 18.22 -14.10 32.33
CA ASP A 381 19.04 -12.93 32.67
C ASP A 381 19.84 -12.45 31.45
N PHE A 382 20.39 -13.39 30.67
CA PHE A 382 21.06 -13.10 29.41
C PHE A 382 20.13 -12.43 28.40
N LEU A 383 18.91 -12.95 28.21
CA LEU A 383 17.93 -12.34 27.32
C LEU A 383 17.50 -10.94 27.77
N GLN A 384 17.40 -10.69 29.08
CA GLN A 384 17.02 -9.37 29.62
C GLN A 384 18.13 -8.32 29.50
N ALA A 385 19.40 -8.72 29.59
CA ALA A 385 20.55 -7.84 29.43
C ALA A 385 20.82 -7.44 27.97
N LEU A 386 20.17 -8.09 27.00
CA LEU A 386 20.30 -7.78 25.57
C LEU A 386 19.43 -6.61 25.12
N LYS A 387 19.94 -5.86 24.14
CA LYS A 387 19.16 -4.82 23.43
C LYS A 387 17.86 -5.42 22.86
N PRO A 388 16.74 -4.67 22.83
CA PRO A 388 15.43 -5.20 22.40
C PRO A 388 15.42 -5.92 21.05
N THR A 389 16.21 -5.43 20.09
CA THR A 389 16.35 -6.03 18.76
C THR A 389 17.04 -7.40 18.78
N LEU A 390 18.12 -7.55 19.55
CA LEU A 390 18.86 -8.82 19.67
C LEU A 390 18.08 -9.86 20.47
N ARG A 391 17.40 -9.42 21.54
CA ARG A 391 16.51 -10.27 22.33
C ARG A 391 15.40 -10.89 21.50
N ALA A 392 14.83 -10.15 20.54
CA ALA A 392 13.81 -10.69 19.64
C ALA A 392 14.32 -11.86 18.77
N PHE A 393 15.58 -11.79 18.33
CA PHE A 393 16.20 -12.86 17.53
C PHE A 393 16.59 -14.07 18.40
N LEU A 394 17.16 -13.83 19.58
CA LEU A 394 17.72 -14.89 20.42
C LEU A 394 16.68 -15.60 21.30
N ARG A 395 15.51 -14.99 21.56
CA ARG A 395 14.43 -15.59 22.37
C ARG A 395 13.90 -16.91 21.80
N GLU A 396 13.94 -17.06 20.48
CA GLU A 396 13.47 -18.26 19.78
C GLU A 396 14.51 -19.40 19.79
N GLY A 397 15.72 -19.14 20.30
CA GLY A 397 16.80 -20.11 20.46
C GLY A 397 16.79 -20.77 21.84
N ARG A 398 17.22 -22.03 21.90
CA ARG A 398 17.38 -22.78 23.16
C ARG A 398 18.86 -22.90 23.52
N PRO A 399 19.26 -22.54 24.76
CA PRO A 399 20.66 -22.63 25.18
C PRO A 399 21.04 -24.08 25.48
N ARG A 400 22.24 -24.48 25.08
CA ARG A 400 22.94 -25.68 25.53
C ARG A 400 24.39 -25.31 25.84
N LEU A 401 24.93 -25.80 26.94
CA LEU A 401 26.36 -25.64 27.25
C LEU A 401 27.09 -26.91 26.84
N GLU A 402 28.08 -26.77 25.97
CA GLU A 402 29.01 -27.84 25.59
C GLU A 402 30.43 -27.37 25.87
N GLY A 403 31.01 -27.83 26.99
CA GLY A 403 32.35 -27.42 27.42
C GLY A 403 32.46 -25.91 27.70
N ASP A 404 33.34 -25.22 26.96
CA ASP A 404 33.59 -23.78 27.04
C ASP A 404 32.79 -22.98 25.98
N ALA A 405 31.75 -23.60 25.40
CA ALA A 405 30.91 -23.01 24.37
C ALA A 405 29.41 -23.01 24.73
N LEU A 406 28.73 -21.90 24.48
CA LEU A 406 27.28 -21.77 24.56
C LEU A 406 26.66 -21.95 23.17
N LEU A 407 25.97 -23.07 22.96
CA LEU A 407 25.22 -23.35 21.75
C LEU A 407 23.79 -22.80 21.86
N ILE A 408 23.33 -22.09 20.83
CA ILE A 408 21.98 -21.54 20.75
C ILE A 408 21.25 -22.25 19.61
N ALA A 409 20.45 -23.26 19.95
CA ALA A 409 19.77 -24.11 18.98
C ALA A 409 18.47 -23.47 18.48
N PHE A 410 18.35 -23.30 17.17
CA PHE A 410 17.16 -22.75 16.50
C PHE A 410 16.36 -23.84 15.77
N PRO A 411 15.02 -23.85 15.88
CA PRO A 411 14.16 -24.71 15.08
C PRO A 411 14.22 -24.35 13.59
N LYS A 412 14.06 -25.34 12.70
CA LYS A 412 14.14 -25.16 11.23
C LYS A 412 13.21 -24.08 10.66
N GLY A 413 12.03 -23.89 11.25
CA GLY A 413 11.07 -22.84 10.85
C GLY A 413 11.51 -21.40 11.19
N LYS A 414 12.67 -21.22 11.83
CA LYS A 414 13.18 -19.93 12.30
C LYS A 414 14.55 -19.58 11.68
N ALA A 415 14.79 -19.99 10.43
CA ALA A 415 16.03 -19.73 9.68
C ALA A 415 16.43 -18.24 9.66
N PHE A 416 15.46 -17.33 9.57
CA PHE A 416 15.70 -15.88 9.65
C PHE A 416 16.29 -15.43 11.00
N HIS A 417 15.82 -16.02 12.10
CA HIS A 417 16.30 -15.68 13.45
C HIS A 417 17.71 -16.23 13.68
N TYR A 418 17.98 -17.44 13.18
CA TYR A 418 19.32 -18.03 13.15
C TYR A 418 20.32 -17.18 12.37
N GLN A 419 19.97 -16.76 11.15
CA GLN A 419 20.85 -15.95 10.31
C GLN A 419 21.17 -14.59 10.95
N LYS A 420 20.18 -13.96 11.58
CA LYS A 420 20.38 -12.69 12.32
C LYS A 420 21.16 -12.87 13.62
N ALA A 421 21.03 -14.01 14.31
CA ALA A 421 21.86 -14.34 15.45
C ALA A 421 23.33 -14.51 15.03
N LEU A 422 23.59 -15.25 13.95
CA LEU A 422 24.94 -15.41 13.39
C LEU A 422 25.59 -14.08 12.99
N GLU A 423 24.88 -13.25 12.23
CA GLU A 423 25.39 -11.94 11.78
C GLU A 423 25.80 -11.03 12.94
N LYS A 424 25.11 -11.13 14.08
CA LYS A 424 25.32 -10.27 15.25
C LYS A 424 26.01 -10.98 16.41
N ARG A 425 26.69 -12.10 16.14
CA ARG A 425 27.37 -12.95 17.13
C ARG A 425 28.33 -12.16 18.03
N ALA A 426 29.07 -11.22 17.46
CA ALA A 426 30.01 -10.39 18.19
C ALA A 426 29.33 -9.51 19.27
N ASP A 427 28.10 -9.04 19.01
CA ASP A 427 27.39 -8.09 19.88
C ASP A 427 26.96 -8.71 21.23
N TYR A 428 26.90 -10.04 21.31
CA TYR A 428 26.47 -10.76 22.51
C TYR A 428 27.49 -11.78 23.04
N ALA A 429 28.64 -11.94 22.37
CA ALA A 429 29.72 -12.82 22.81
C ALA A 429 30.30 -12.40 24.17
N ASP A 430 30.56 -11.11 24.36
CA ASP A 430 31.07 -10.56 25.64
C ASP A 430 30.10 -10.76 26.80
N LEU A 431 28.80 -10.63 26.51
CA LEU A 431 27.74 -10.82 27.50
C LEU A 431 27.64 -12.30 27.91
N ALA A 432 27.83 -13.20 26.96
CA ALA A 432 27.83 -14.64 27.23
C ALA A 432 29.07 -15.07 28.03
N LEU A 433 30.25 -14.51 27.75
CA LEU A 433 31.45 -14.73 28.55
C LEU A 433 31.24 -14.29 30.01
N ARG A 434 30.61 -13.13 30.23
CA ARG A 434 30.35 -12.63 31.60
C ARG A 434 29.32 -13.45 32.37
N LEU A 435 28.24 -13.90 31.72
CA LEU A 435 27.11 -14.56 32.40
C LEU A 435 27.22 -16.09 32.46
N PHE A 436 27.86 -16.71 31.46
CA PHE A 436 28.02 -18.17 31.38
C PHE A 436 29.47 -18.62 31.57
N GLY A 437 30.45 -17.71 31.55
CA GLY A 437 31.87 -18.06 31.68
C GLY A 437 32.46 -18.76 30.46
N VAL A 438 31.78 -18.69 29.31
CA VAL A 438 32.14 -19.39 28.06
C VAL A 438 32.96 -18.49 27.14
N LYS A 439 34.02 -19.03 26.53
CA LYS A 439 34.83 -18.30 25.54
C LYS A 439 34.18 -18.23 24.16
N GLU A 440 33.26 -19.15 23.86
CA GLU A 440 32.61 -19.23 22.55
C GLU A 440 31.08 -19.28 22.67
N VAL A 441 30.39 -18.63 21.72
CA VAL A 441 28.93 -18.72 21.60
C VAL A 441 28.58 -19.04 20.17
N GLU A 442 27.82 -20.09 19.89
CA GLU A 442 27.53 -20.51 18.53
C GLU A 442 26.03 -20.76 18.31
N PRO A 443 25.37 -19.97 17.44
CA PRO A 443 24.05 -20.31 16.95
C PRO A 443 24.11 -21.56 16.08
N VAL A 444 23.23 -22.52 16.32
CA VAL A 444 23.14 -23.76 15.53
C VAL A 444 21.71 -23.94 15.04
N LEU A 445 21.53 -24.28 13.77
CA LEU A 445 20.24 -24.68 13.24
C LEU A 445 20.09 -26.20 13.38
N GLU A 446 19.02 -26.67 14.02
CA GLU A 446 18.85 -28.11 14.25
C GLU A 446 18.71 -28.87 12.91
N ALA A 447 19.70 -29.73 12.59
CA ALA A 447 19.68 -30.63 11.44
C ALA A 447 18.86 -31.90 11.73
N ALA A 448 18.20 -32.46 10.71
CA ALA A 448 17.60 -33.79 10.85
C ALA A 448 18.72 -34.84 10.76
N SER A 449 18.89 -35.68 11.78
CA SER A 449 19.83 -36.81 11.70
C SER A 449 19.47 -37.76 10.56
N PRO A 450 20.51 -38.24 9.86
CA PRO A 450 20.73 -39.68 9.86
C PRO A 450 22.19 -40.05 10.25
N GLN A 451 22.29 -41.27 10.75
CA GLN A 451 23.44 -42.00 11.31
C GLN A 451 24.81 -41.84 10.59
N GLY A 452 25.91 -41.80 11.38
CA GLY A 452 27.15 -42.53 11.05
C GLY A 452 28.46 -41.77 10.71
N LYS A 453 29.17 -41.26 11.74
CA LYS A 453 30.65 -41.24 11.97
C LYS A 453 31.65 -40.60 10.94
N PRO A 454 32.90 -40.25 11.39
CA PRO A 454 33.47 -38.91 11.20
C PRO A 454 34.70 -38.86 10.26
N GLY A 455 35.06 -37.67 9.79
CA GLY A 455 36.39 -37.44 9.19
C GLY A 455 36.65 -36.02 8.66
N ALA A 456 37.71 -35.43 9.22
CA ALA A 456 38.67 -34.53 8.58
C ALA A 456 38.40 -33.01 8.47
N ALA A 457 39.14 -32.30 9.33
CA ALA A 457 40.14 -31.27 8.99
C ALA A 457 39.68 -29.86 8.58
N PHE A 458 39.95 -28.92 9.49
CA PHE A 458 40.29 -27.54 9.15
C PHE A 458 41.62 -27.46 8.39
N PRO A 459 41.82 -26.42 7.58
CA PRO A 459 43.03 -25.64 7.71
C PRO A 459 42.75 -24.15 7.90
N SER A 460 43.53 -23.61 8.82
CA SER A 460 43.86 -22.21 9.10
C SER A 460 44.68 -21.54 7.99
N GLY A 461 44.66 -20.21 7.97
CA GLY A 461 45.87 -19.42 7.71
C GLY A 461 45.87 -18.55 6.46
N GLU A 462 46.16 -17.27 6.70
CA GLU A 462 46.32 -16.15 5.78
C GLU A 462 47.41 -16.35 4.69
N GLU A 463 47.25 -15.71 3.52
CA GLU A 463 48.01 -14.50 3.14
C GLU A 463 47.82 -14.11 1.64
N VAL A 464 47.57 -12.81 1.46
CA VAL A 464 48.01 -11.86 0.41
C VAL A 464 48.19 -12.33 -1.05
N GLY A 465 47.45 -11.69 -1.97
CA GLY A 465 47.75 -11.72 -3.41
C GLY A 465 46.98 -10.67 -4.22
N GLU A 466 47.71 -9.70 -4.75
CA GLU A 466 47.31 -8.53 -5.55
C GLU A 466 46.50 -8.79 -6.85
N LYS A 467 45.81 -7.71 -7.27
CA LYS A 467 45.54 -7.24 -8.66
C LYS A 467 44.64 -8.10 -9.57
N LYS A 468 43.49 -7.52 -9.95
CA LYS A 468 43.25 -6.97 -11.31
C LYS A 468 41.81 -6.45 -11.45
N THR A 469 41.70 -5.16 -11.73
CA THR A 469 40.56 -4.56 -12.42
C THR A 469 40.53 -5.03 -13.89
N PRO A 470 39.35 -5.17 -14.49
CA PRO A 470 39.18 -4.99 -15.92
C PRO A 470 38.45 -3.67 -16.20
N ASP A 471 39.07 -2.93 -17.10
CA ASP A 471 38.66 -1.63 -17.63
C ASP A 471 37.80 -1.81 -18.88
N SER A 472 36.93 -0.80 -19.11
CA SER A 472 36.38 -0.33 -20.40
C SER A 472 35.24 -1.08 -21.12
N PRO A 473 34.49 -0.42 -22.04
CA PRO A 473 34.20 1.03 -22.14
C PRO A 473 32.73 1.39 -22.51
N LEU A 474 32.37 2.65 -22.25
CA LEU A 474 31.22 3.38 -22.79
C LEU A 474 31.38 3.69 -24.30
N PRO A 475 30.30 3.80 -25.08
CA PRO A 475 30.32 4.47 -26.38
C PRO A 475 29.99 5.96 -26.27
N ARG A 476 30.64 6.71 -27.15
CA ARG A 476 30.68 8.18 -27.27
C ARG A 476 29.42 8.80 -27.86
N SER A 477 29.27 10.06 -27.51
CA SER A 477 28.48 11.11 -28.14
C SER A 477 28.83 11.35 -29.61
N VAL A 478 27.82 11.72 -30.39
CA VAL A 478 27.94 12.45 -31.65
C VAL A 478 27.06 13.70 -31.51
N GLY A 479 27.64 14.87 -31.78
CA GLY A 479 26.93 16.14 -31.91
C GLY A 479 26.82 16.55 -33.37
N GLU A 480 25.83 17.40 -33.66
CA GLU A 480 25.67 18.27 -34.85
C GLU A 480 24.57 19.28 -34.44
N GLU A 481 24.91 20.52 -34.08
CA GLU A 481 24.97 21.73 -34.93
C GLU A 481 23.63 22.20 -35.53
N GLY A 482 23.09 23.26 -34.91
CA GLY A 482 22.75 24.55 -35.55
C GLY A 482 21.63 24.63 -36.59
N SER A 483 20.54 25.35 -36.25
CA SER A 483 20.12 26.60 -36.93
C SER A 483 18.66 26.99 -36.62
N GLY A 484 18.45 28.28 -36.36
CA GLY A 484 17.20 29.01 -36.62
C GLY A 484 17.58 30.42 -37.11
N PRO A 485 16.68 31.42 -37.20
CA PRO A 485 15.24 31.46 -37.52
C PRO A 485 15.04 32.34 -38.80
N PRO A 486 13.87 32.97 -39.16
CA PRO A 486 13.19 34.09 -38.45
C PRO A 486 11.63 33.97 -38.42
N ALA A 487 10.88 34.51 -37.45
CA ALA A 487 10.41 35.88 -37.20
C ALA A 487 9.54 36.53 -38.31
N GLU A 488 8.22 36.67 -38.04
CA GLU A 488 7.32 37.64 -38.68
C GLU A 488 6.38 38.28 -37.65
N ALA A 489 5.99 39.52 -37.92
CA ALA A 489 5.52 40.52 -36.97
C ALA A 489 4.07 40.99 -37.22
N GLY A 490 3.37 41.32 -36.12
CA GLY A 490 2.29 42.31 -36.01
C GLY A 490 0.89 41.96 -36.57
N PRO A 491 -0.17 42.76 -36.26
CA PRO A 491 -0.15 44.08 -35.60
C PRO A 491 -1.12 44.25 -34.40
N ALA A 492 -0.92 45.41 -33.76
CA ALA A 492 -1.63 46.02 -32.64
C ALA A 492 -3.13 46.29 -32.86
N TRP A 493 -3.90 46.29 -31.77
CA TRP A 493 -5.21 46.95 -31.71
C TRP A 493 -5.36 47.73 -30.39
N ASP A 494 -5.81 48.96 -30.58
CA ASP A 494 -5.94 50.05 -29.63
C ASP A 494 -6.93 49.80 -28.48
N ALA A 495 -6.59 50.38 -27.32
CA ALA A 495 -7.53 50.64 -26.24
C ALA A 495 -8.44 51.82 -26.58
N PRO A 496 -9.63 51.88 -25.96
CA PRO A 496 -10.04 53.14 -25.37
C PRO A 496 -10.38 53.00 -23.89
N ALA A 497 -9.95 54.04 -23.17
CA ALA A 497 -10.19 54.28 -21.76
C ALA A 497 -11.69 54.44 -21.44
N SER A 498 -12.08 53.94 -20.26
CA SER A 498 -13.23 54.45 -19.52
C SER A 498 -12.91 54.39 -18.03
N GLU A 499 -13.00 55.55 -17.39
CA GLU A 499 -12.76 55.82 -15.98
C GLU A 499 -13.65 54.95 -15.05
N PRO A 500 -13.19 54.63 -13.82
CA PRO A 500 -13.97 53.86 -12.87
C PRO A 500 -14.96 54.77 -12.10
N PRO A 501 -16.20 54.32 -11.82
CA PRO A 501 -17.05 55.04 -10.89
C PRO A 501 -16.67 54.75 -9.43
N GLU A 502 -16.89 55.79 -8.63
CA GLU A 502 -16.53 56.02 -7.23
C GLU A 502 -16.86 54.91 -6.23
N ALA A 503 -15.96 54.79 -5.24
CA ALA A 503 -16.11 53.97 -4.05
C ALA A 503 -17.19 54.54 -3.11
N ALA A 504 -18.19 53.72 -2.77
CA ALA A 504 -19.07 53.98 -1.63
C ALA A 504 -18.45 53.41 -0.35
N ALA A 505 -18.17 54.30 0.60
CA ALA A 505 -17.62 53.99 1.92
C ALA A 505 -18.63 53.23 2.80
N PHE A 506 -18.18 52.15 3.46
CA PHE A 506 -18.89 51.51 4.56
C PHE A 506 -18.40 52.08 5.91
N PRO A 507 -19.29 52.29 6.91
CA PRO A 507 -18.93 52.87 8.19
C PRO A 507 -18.13 51.89 9.08
N PRO A 508 -17.27 52.38 10.00
CA PRO A 508 -16.42 51.53 10.81
C PRO A 508 -17.23 50.82 11.92
N THR A 509 -17.02 49.52 12.06
CA THR A 509 -17.51 48.71 13.18
C THR A 509 -16.56 48.81 14.38
N GLU A 510 -17.13 49.13 15.56
CA GLU A 510 -16.44 49.20 16.85
C GLU A 510 -15.83 47.85 17.29
N PRO A 511 -14.69 47.86 18.02
CA PRO A 511 -14.06 46.64 18.52
C PRO A 511 -14.79 46.10 19.76
N ARG A 512 -15.20 44.82 19.71
CA ARG A 512 -15.74 44.11 20.87
C ARG A 512 -14.62 43.71 21.84
N ALA A 513 -14.84 44.04 23.12
CA ALA A 513 -13.98 43.78 24.26
C ALA A 513 -13.78 42.27 24.55
N ALA A 514 -12.62 41.96 25.14
CA ALA A 514 -12.27 40.64 25.66
C ALA A 514 -13.19 40.24 26.84
N PRO A 515 -13.57 38.95 26.98
CA PRO A 515 -14.32 38.51 28.15
C PRO A 515 -13.39 38.35 29.37
N SER A 516 -13.90 38.87 30.49
CA SER A 516 -13.35 38.83 31.84
C SER A 516 -13.39 37.44 32.48
N GLU A 517 -12.50 37.26 33.46
CA GLU A 517 -12.46 36.16 34.42
C GLU A 517 -13.75 36.07 35.26
N GLU A 518 -14.02 34.86 35.77
CA GLU A 518 -15.09 34.43 36.71
C GLU A 518 -16.35 33.78 36.11
N ASP A 519 -16.32 32.44 36.02
CA ASP A 519 -17.44 31.54 36.36
C ASP A 519 -16.94 30.07 36.51
N PRO A 520 -17.66 29.18 37.23
CA PRO A 520 -17.07 28.20 38.14
C PRO A 520 -17.09 26.74 37.64
N GLU A 521 -16.20 25.93 38.23
CA GLU A 521 -16.21 24.46 38.32
C GLU A 521 -16.49 23.66 37.03
N GLY A 522 -15.41 23.24 36.35
CA GLY A 522 -15.45 22.18 35.34
C GLY A 522 -15.87 20.82 35.91
N PRO A 523 -16.33 19.88 35.07
CA PRO A 523 -16.90 18.62 35.55
C PRO A 523 -15.85 17.80 36.30
N ALA A 524 -16.19 17.39 37.53
CA ALA A 524 -15.39 16.47 38.33
C ALA A 524 -15.05 15.22 37.50
N TYR A 525 -13.75 14.91 37.41
CA TYR A 525 -13.22 13.75 36.70
C TYR A 525 -13.79 12.47 37.34
N SER A 526 -14.79 11.86 36.73
CA SER A 526 -15.35 10.59 37.20
C SER A 526 -14.33 9.47 37.01
N ASP A 527 -14.14 8.64 38.04
CA ASP A 527 -13.25 7.47 38.00
C ASP A 527 -13.55 6.61 36.74
N PRO A 528 -12.57 6.36 35.86
CA PRO A 528 -12.74 5.55 34.65
C PRO A 528 -13.30 4.13 34.92
N LEU A 529 -13.19 3.64 36.17
CA LEU A 529 -13.76 2.36 36.58
C LEU A 529 -15.29 2.35 36.68
N ASP A 530 -15.95 3.52 36.69
CA ASP A 530 -17.40 3.64 36.64
C ASP A 530 -17.97 3.71 35.23
N GLU A 531 -17.12 3.71 34.19
CA GLU A 531 -17.58 3.77 32.82
C GLU A 531 -18.21 2.43 32.35
N PRO A 532 -19.51 2.39 32.00
CA PRO A 532 -20.23 1.15 31.69
C PRO A 532 -19.66 0.41 30.49
N ARG A 533 -19.06 1.14 29.54
CA ARG A 533 -18.45 0.59 28.32
C ARG A 533 -17.17 -0.17 28.63
N LEU A 534 -16.33 0.35 29.52
CA LEU A 534 -15.08 -0.28 29.94
C LEU A 534 -15.35 -1.58 30.70
N ARG A 535 -16.34 -1.59 31.62
CA ARG A 535 -16.77 -2.81 32.32
C ARG A 535 -17.28 -3.90 31.38
N ARG A 536 -18.00 -3.54 30.31
CA ARG A 536 -18.50 -4.49 29.31
C ARG A 536 -17.35 -5.11 28.50
N LEU A 537 -16.35 -4.32 28.13
CA LEU A 537 -15.16 -4.80 27.42
C LEU A 537 -14.32 -5.74 28.29
N MET A 538 -14.07 -5.40 29.55
CA MET A 538 -13.33 -6.26 30.48
C MET A 538 -14.00 -7.63 30.68
N ARG A 539 -15.35 -7.66 30.73
CA ARG A 539 -16.13 -8.90 30.90
C ARG A 539 -16.12 -9.78 29.64
N LEU A 540 -16.14 -9.18 28.45
CA LEU A 540 -16.11 -9.90 27.17
C LEU A 540 -14.75 -10.57 26.89
N PHE A 541 -13.66 -9.94 27.30
CA PHE A 541 -12.30 -10.39 26.99
C PHE A 541 -11.55 -11.01 28.18
N GLY A 542 -12.19 -11.15 29.35
CA GLY A 542 -11.54 -11.68 30.55
C GLY A 542 -10.33 -10.88 31.01
N ALA A 543 -10.27 -9.59 30.67
CA ALA A 543 -9.11 -8.73 30.88
C ALA A 543 -9.18 -7.99 32.23
N ARG A 544 -8.01 -7.79 32.87
CA ARG A 544 -7.87 -7.00 34.11
C ARG A 544 -7.12 -5.71 33.82
N LEU A 545 -7.62 -4.58 34.33
CA LEU A 545 -6.97 -3.27 34.15
C LEU A 545 -5.67 -3.23 34.98
N VAL A 546 -4.54 -2.91 34.35
CA VAL A 546 -3.22 -2.95 34.99
C VAL A 546 -2.74 -1.56 35.43
N GLN A 547 -2.98 -0.51 34.62
CA GLN A 547 -2.60 0.86 34.97
C GLN A 547 -3.39 1.89 34.13
N ILE A 548 -3.73 3.04 34.73
CA ILE A 548 -4.24 4.22 34.04
C ILE A 548 -3.18 5.32 34.21
N LYS A 549 -2.65 5.87 33.10
CA LYS A 549 -1.76 7.04 33.16
C LYS A 549 -2.58 8.31 32.93
N PRO A 550 -2.60 9.28 33.86
CA PRO A 550 -3.14 10.60 33.57
C PRO A 550 -2.23 11.35 32.57
N PRO A 551 -2.76 12.32 31.82
CA PRO A 551 -1.94 13.16 30.95
C PRO A 551 -0.93 13.96 31.80
N GLU A 552 0.35 13.91 31.44
CA GLU A 552 1.38 14.75 32.05
C GLU A 552 1.09 16.22 31.70
N GLU A 553 0.83 17.04 32.72
CA GLU A 553 0.76 18.49 32.60
C GLU A 553 2.11 19.01 32.10
N ALA A 554 2.09 19.72 30.97
CA ALA A 554 3.25 20.37 30.40
C ALA A 554 3.81 21.39 31.40
N ARG A 555 4.90 21.03 32.09
CA ARG A 555 5.70 22.00 32.85
C ARG A 555 6.35 22.95 31.87
N ALA A 556 6.02 24.24 31.99
CA ALA A 556 6.73 25.32 31.33
C ALA A 556 8.22 25.26 31.72
N SER A 557 9.08 24.91 30.77
CA SER A 557 10.53 25.01 30.93
C SER A 557 10.96 26.46 30.71
N GLU A 558 11.69 27.00 31.68
CA GLU A 558 12.42 28.27 31.63
C GLU A 558 13.33 28.36 30.37
N PRO A 559 13.63 29.57 29.86
CA PRO A 559 14.45 29.72 28.67
C PRO A 559 15.90 29.30 28.94
N MET A 560 16.38 28.27 28.25
CA MET A 560 17.78 27.86 28.30
C MET A 560 18.65 28.84 27.51
N SER A 561 19.79 29.21 28.09
CA SER A 561 20.81 30.11 27.53
C SER A 561 21.50 29.53 26.29
N GLU A 562 21.95 30.41 25.39
CA GLU A 562 22.58 30.12 24.08
C GLU A 562 23.88 29.28 24.12
N ASP A 563 24.38 28.89 25.29
CA ASP A 563 25.64 28.12 25.43
C ASP A 563 25.45 26.59 25.44
N GLU A 564 24.23 26.04 25.39
CA GLU A 564 23.99 24.59 25.42
C GLU A 564 23.71 23.92 24.05
N ILE A 565 23.78 24.67 22.95
CA ILE A 565 23.67 24.07 21.60
C ILE A 565 25.07 23.73 21.07
N GLY A 566 25.66 22.71 21.69
CA GLY A 566 26.93 22.13 21.27
C GLY A 566 26.86 20.61 21.23
N GLY A 567 26.59 20.05 20.05
CA GLY A 567 26.98 18.67 19.74
C GLY A 567 25.87 17.74 19.26
N ASN A 568 25.92 17.45 17.96
CA ASN A 568 25.67 16.16 17.30
C ASN A 568 24.69 15.17 17.94
N GLY A 569 23.65 14.79 17.18
CA GLY A 569 23.21 13.40 17.24
C GLY A 569 21.80 13.07 16.74
N ILE A 570 21.72 12.82 15.42
CA ILE A 570 20.86 11.86 14.68
C ILE A 570 19.34 12.08 14.71
#